data_AF-A0A0N1BML8-F1
#
_entry.id   AF-A0A0N1BML8-F1
#
_cell.length_a   1.000
_cell.length_b   1.000
_cell.length_c   1.000
_cell.angle_alpha   90.00
_cell.angle_beta   90.00
_cell.angle_gamma   90.00
#
_symmetry.space_group_name_H-M   'P 1'
#
loop_
_entity.id
_entity.type
_entity.pdbx_description
1 polymer ?
#
loop_
_entity_poly.entity_id
_entity_poly.type
_entity_poly.pdbx_seq_one_letter_code
_entity_poly.pdbx_strand_id
1 'polypeptide(L)'
;MSSLASPDGANRRYVVRTMAFMAGYVAINVAAIFGAFDEIIGTPAGLVLGLAVAAPIAGQIWATLALMSEADEFVRTLTAKRFIVAAGLAFALFSGWGFMESYGDAPHAPGWLVYALFWGLYGLVTPLIRTSR
;
A
#
# COMPACT_ATOMS: atom_id res chain seq x y z
N MET A 1 -6.12 -14.04 30.19
CA MET A 1 -4.65 -14.16 30.12
C MET A 1 -4.21 -13.74 28.72
N SER A 2 -4.07 -12.43 28.48
CA SER A 2 -3.64 -11.90 27.18
C SER A 2 -2.15 -12.21 27.02
N SER A 3 -1.84 -13.10 26.09
CA SER A 3 -0.47 -13.42 25.70
C SER A 3 0.28 -12.11 25.44
N LEU A 4 1.33 -11.89 26.22
CA LEU A 4 2.39 -10.93 25.95
C LEU A 4 2.98 -11.30 24.58
N ALA A 5 2.45 -10.72 23.50
CA ALA A 5 3.10 -10.79 22.22
C ALA A 5 4.40 -10.00 22.39
N SER A 6 5.54 -10.71 22.41
CA SER A 6 6.83 -10.05 22.29
C SER A 6 6.80 -9.18 21.01
N PRO A 7 7.52 -8.04 20.97
CA PRO A 7 7.62 -7.20 19.77
C PRO A 7 7.98 -8.01 18.51
N ASP A 8 8.77 -9.07 18.68
CA ASP A 8 9.13 -10.03 17.63
C ASP A 8 7.93 -10.78 17.04
N GLY A 9 6.91 -11.09 17.84
CA GLY A 9 5.71 -11.79 17.41
C GLY A 9 4.80 -10.95 16.51
N ALA A 10 4.59 -9.68 16.87
CA ALA A 10 3.79 -8.76 16.05
C ALA A 10 4.48 -8.46 14.71
N ASN A 11 5.78 -8.16 14.76
CA ASN A 11 6.59 -7.96 13.56
C ASN A 11 6.63 -9.21 12.66
N ARG A 12 6.79 -10.41 13.25
CA ARG A 12 6.75 -11.66 12.49
C ARG A 12 5.40 -11.88 11.80
N ARG A 13 4.28 -11.66 12.51
CA ARG A 13 2.94 -11.75 11.89
C ARG A 13 2.77 -10.74 10.76
N TYR A 14 3.25 -9.51 10.95
CA TYR A 14 3.23 -8.48 9.92
C TYR A 14 4.02 -8.89 8.68
N VAL A 15 5.24 -9.41 8.84
CA VAL A 15 6.07 -9.87 7.72
C VAL A 15 5.39 -11.02 6.99
N VAL A 16 4.85 -12.01 7.71
CA VAL A 16 4.15 -13.16 7.09
C VAL A 16 2.92 -12.69 6.29
N ARG A 17 2.08 -11.82 6.88
CA ARG A 17 0.91 -11.24 6.18
C ARG A 17 1.35 -10.46 4.94
N THR A 18 2.40 -9.64 5.08
CA THR A 18 2.94 -8.83 3.98
C THR A 18 3.44 -9.71 2.84
N MET A 19 4.25 -10.71 3.16
CA MET A 19 4.78 -11.64 2.16
C MET A 19 3.68 -12.42 1.47
N ALA A 20 2.64 -12.87 2.20
CA ALA A 20 1.52 -13.59 1.61
C ALA A 20 0.74 -12.72 0.61
N PHE A 21 0.37 -11.49 0.99
CA PHE A 21 -0.35 -10.60 0.09
C PHE A 21 0.52 -10.16 -1.08
N MET A 22 1.76 -9.71 -0.83
CA MET A 22 2.64 -9.24 -1.91
C MET A 22 3.07 -10.36 -2.85
N ALA A 23 3.21 -11.60 -2.37
CA ALA A 23 3.42 -12.75 -3.26
C ALA A 23 2.21 -12.96 -4.18
N GLY A 24 0.99 -12.83 -3.66
CA GLY A 24 -0.24 -12.88 -4.48
C GLY A 24 -0.29 -11.75 -5.52
N TYR A 25 0.02 -10.51 -5.10
CA TYR A 25 0.10 -9.36 -6.01
C TYR A 25 1.11 -9.62 -7.14
N VAL A 26 2.33 -10.06 -6.80
CA VAL A 26 3.38 -10.36 -7.78
C VAL A 26 2.94 -11.49 -8.69
N ALA A 27 2.38 -12.58 -8.17
CA ALA A 27 1.94 -13.71 -8.97
C ALA A 27 0.90 -13.32 -10.03
N ILE A 28 -0.12 -12.52 -9.65
CA ILE A 28 -1.14 -12.05 -10.60
C ILE A 28 -0.52 -11.14 -11.67
N ASN A 29 0.33 -10.19 -11.28
CA ASN A 29 0.94 -9.27 -12.24
C ASN A 29 1.96 -9.96 -13.16
N VAL A 30 2.72 -10.93 -12.65
CA VAL A 30 3.63 -11.75 -13.46
C VAL A 30 2.83 -12.56 -14.48
N ALA A 31 1.73 -13.19 -14.07
CA ALA A 31 0.85 -13.89 -14.99
C ALA A 31 0.28 -12.95 -16.07
N ALA A 32 -0.11 -11.72 -15.69
CA ALA A 32 -0.55 -10.70 -16.64
C ALA A 32 0.54 -10.30 -17.65
N ILE A 33 1.78 -10.09 -17.19
CA ILE A 33 2.92 -9.75 -18.05
C ILE A 33 3.22 -10.86 -19.07
N PHE A 34 3.02 -12.13 -18.67
CA PHE A 34 3.17 -13.28 -19.57
C PHE A 34 1.95 -13.57 -20.45
N GLY A 35 0.96 -12.67 -20.46
CA GLY A 35 -0.20 -12.76 -21.35
C GLY A 35 -1.32 -13.70 -20.88
N ALA A 36 -1.28 -14.17 -19.63
CA ALA A 36 -2.28 -15.12 -19.11
C ALA A 36 -3.72 -14.55 -19.08
N PHE A 37 -3.86 -13.23 -19.22
CA PHE A 37 -5.14 -12.52 -19.14
C PHE A 37 -5.44 -11.66 -20.37
N ASP A 38 -4.64 -11.75 -21.44
CA ASP A 38 -4.78 -10.84 -22.61
C ASP A 38 -6.17 -10.92 -23.25
N GLU A 39 -6.77 -12.11 -23.29
CA GLU A 39 -8.10 -12.36 -23.87
C GLU A 39 -9.25 -11.70 -23.08
N ILE A 40 -9.04 -11.42 -21.79
CA ILE A 40 -10.08 -10.84 -20.93
C ILE A 40 -9.93 -9.33 -20.72
N ILE A 41 -8.85 -8.73 -21.24
CA ILE A 41 -8.64 -7.27 -21.19
C ILE A 41 -9.76 -6.56 -21.97
N GLY A 42 -10.32 -5.50 -21.38
CA GLY A 42 -11.43 -4.74 -21.98
C GLY A 42 -12.82 -5.39 -21.83
N THR A 43 -12.90 -6.60 -21.27
CA THR A 43 -14.18 -7.27 -20.97
C THR A 43 -14.61 -7.01 -19.51
N PRO A 44 -15.87 -7.31 -19.13
CA PRO A 44 -16.28 -7.28 -17.73
C PRO A 44 -15.44 -8.19 -16.82
N ALA A 45 -14.88 -9.28 -17.34
CA ALA A 45 -13.95 -10.14 -16.58
C ALA A 45 -12.63 -9.43 -16.26
N GLY A 46 -12.19 -8.49 -17.10
CA GLY A 46 -11.04 -7.62 -16.82
C GLY A 46 -11.26 -6.72 -15.60
N LEU A 47 -12.51 -6.30 -15.31
CA LEU A 47 -12.82 -5.57 -14.08
C LEU A 47 -12.63 -6.44 -12.84
N VAL A 48 -13.04 -7.72 -12.92
CA VAL A 48 -12.84 -8.69 -11.84
C VAL A 48 -11.35 -8.95 -11.62
N LEU A 49 -10.56 -9.04 -12.69
CA LEU A 49 -9.10 -9.13 -12.59
C LEU A 49 -8.51 -7.90 -11.89
N GLY A 50 -8.97 -6.69 -12.23
CA GLY A 50 -8.56 -5.46 -11.55
C GLY A 50 -8.84 -5.50 -10.04
N LEU A 51 -10.01 -5.99 -9.64
CA LEU A 51 -10.36 -6.20 -8.23
C LEU A 51 -9.48 -7.28 -7.57
N ALA A 52 -9.16 -8.35 -8.30
CA ALA A 52 -8.27 -9.41 -7.82
C ALA A 52 -6.85 -8.89 -7.56
N VAL A 53 -6.33 -7.99 -8.41
CA VAL A 53 -5.05 -7.30 -8.19
C VAL A 53 -5.13 -6.32 -7.01
N ALA A 54 -6.26 -5.65 -6.82
CA ALA A 54 -6.47 -4.71 -5.72
C ALA A 54 -6.61 -5.41 -4.35
N ALA A 55 -7.09 -6.65 -4.29
CA ALA A 55 -7.31 -7.37 -3.04
C ALA A 55 -6.02 -7.56 -2.20
N PRO A 56 -4.87 -8.01 -2.78
CA PRO A 56 -3.59 -8.00 -2.11
C PRO A 56 -3.14 -6.63 -1.58
N ILE A 57 -3.40 -5.55 -2.32
CA ILE A 57 -3.06 -4.18 -1.91
C ILE A 57 -3.84 -3.82 -0.64
N ALA A 58 -5.15 -4.09 -0.63
CA ALA A 58 -5.99 -3.90 0.54
C ALA A 58 -5.53 -4.76 1.73
N GLY A 59 -5.16 -6.02 1.46
CA GLY A 59 -4.58 -6.93 2.45
C GLY A 59 -3.29 -6.40 3.07
N GLN A 60 -2.42 -5.78 2.26
CA GLN A 60 -1.19 -5.16 2.74
C GLN A 60 -1.47 -3.95 3.64
N ILE A 61 -2.41 -3.09 3.26
CA ILE A 61 -2.83 -1.95 4.10
C ILE A 61 -3.39 -2.47 5.43
N TRP A 62 -4.25 -3.48 5.39
CA TRP A 62 -4.77 -4.12 6.60
C TRP A 62 -3.66 -4.71 7.47
N ALA A 63 -2.66 -5.37 6.88
CA ALA A 63 -1.52 -5.93 7.62
C ALA A 63 -0.75 -4.84 8.38
N THR A 64 -0.55 -3.67 7.77
CA THR A 64 0.07 -2.51 8.41
C THR A 64 -0.79 -1.94 9.55
N LEU A 65 -2.11 -1.84 9.35
CA LEU A 65 -3.02 -1.40 10.42
C LEU A 65 -3.06 -2.40 11.59
N ALA A 66 -3.02 -3.70 11.29
CA ALA A 66 -2.93 -4.74 12.30
C ALA A 66 -1.61 -4.65 13.09
N LEU A 67 -0.49 -4.35 12.43
CA LEU A 67 0.78 -4.07 13.12
C LEU A 67 0.64 -2.90 14.09
N MET A 68 0.01 -1.79 13.67
CA MET A 68 -0.23 -0.64 14.55
C MET A 68 -1.11 -1.00 15.74
N SER A 69 -2.14 -1.84 15.54
CA SER A 69 -3.02 -2.29 16.60
C SER A 69 -2.33 -3.22 17.60
N GLU A 70 -1.36 -4.01 17.16
CA GLU A 70 -0.61 -4.97 17.97
C GLU A 70 0.62 -4.34 18.65
N ALA A 71 1.02 -3.13 18.23
CA ALA A 71 2.18 -2.41 18.74
C ALA A 71 1.88 -1.67 20.07
N ASP A 72 2.95 -1.31 20.78
CA ASP A 72 2.84 -0.41 21.94
C ASP A 72 2.36 1.00 21.53
N GLU A 73 1.92 1.79 22.51
CA GLU A 73 1.31 3.10 22.26
C GLU A 73 2.26 4.08 21.56
N PHE A 74 3.55 4.04 21.87
CA PHE A 74 4.54 4.91 21.25
C PHE A 74 4.73 4.54 19.77
N VAL A 75 5.00 3.26 19.48
CA VAL A 75 5.18 2.76 18.11
C VAL A 75 3.89 2.94 17.30
N ARG A 76 2.72 2.67 17.88
CA ARG A 76 1.43 2.88 17.23
C ARG A 76 1.23 4.33 16.83
N THR A 77 1.41 5.27 17.77
CA THR A 77 1.23 6.70 17.52
C THR A 77 2.21 7.20 16.47
N LEU A 78 3.48 6.80 16.59
CA LEU A 78 4.54 7.20 15.66
C LEU A 78 4.30 6.67 14.24
N THR A 79 3.90 5.40 14.12
CA THR A 79 3.58 4.76 12.83
C THR A 79 2.34 5.37 12.20
N ALA A 80 1.28 5.63 12.99
CA ALA A 80 0.07 6.30 12.51
C ALA A 80 0.37 7.71 12.00
N LYS A 81 1.17 8.51 12.74
CA LYS A 81 1.59 9.86 12.30
C LYS A 81 2.31 9.81 10.95
N ARG A 82 3.28 8.90 10.79
CA ARG A 82 4.00 8.69 9.52
C ARG A 82 3.06 8.28 8.39
N PHE A 83 2.15 7.35 8.66
CA PHE A 83 1.17 6.86 7.69
C PHE A 83 0.24 7.98 7.20
N ILE A 84 -0.29 8.79 8.13
CA ILE A 84 -1.17 9.92 7.81
C ILE A 84 -0.44 10.97 6.99
N VAL A 85 0.78 11.35 7.38
CA VAL A 85 1.57 12.35 6.65
C VAL A 85 1.91 11.84 5.24
N ALA A 86 2.35 10.58 5.11
CA ALA A 86 2.63 9.98 3.81
C ALA A 86 1.38 9.90 2.93
N ALA A 87 0.22 9.54 3.49
CA ALA A 87 -1.06 9.50 2.77
C ALA A 87 -1.47 10.90 2.29
N GLY A 88 -1.39 11.92 3.15
CA GLY A 88 -1.68 13.30 2.79
C GLY A 88 -0.78 13.82 1.67
N LEU A 89 0.53 13.52 1.74
CA LEU A 89 1.47 13.88 0.68
C LEU A 89 1.16 13.14 -0.63
N ALA A 90 0.85 11.84 -0.57
CA ALA A 90 0.49 11.06 -1.75
C ALA A 90 -0.77 11.61 -2.41
N PHE A 91 -1.81 11.94 -1.62
CA PHE A 91 -3.03 12.55 -2.13
C PHE A 91 -2.77 13.91 -2.77
N ALA A 92 -2.00 14.79 -2.13
CA ALA A 92 -1.71 16.11 -2.67
C ALA A 92 -0.91 16.02 -3.98
N LEU A 93 0.14 15.19 -4.02
CA LEU A 93 1.00 15.05 -5.19
C LEU A 93 0.28 14.37 -6.36
N PHE A 94 -0.42 13.27 -6.10
CA PHE A 94 -1.11 12.53 -7.17
C PHE A 94 -2.34 13.29 -7.69
N SER A 95 -3.07 14.01 -6.84
CA SER A 95 -4.16 14.90 -7.30
C SER A 95 -3.61 16.08 -8.10
N GLY A 96 -2.50 16.67 -7.64
CA GLY A 96 -1.78 17.70 -8.39
C GLY A 96 -1.38 17.21 -9.78
N TRP A 97 -0.86 15.99 -9.88
CA TRP A 97 -0.57 15.35 -11.16
C TRP A 97 -1.82 15.17 -12.02
N GLY A 98 -2.93 14.67 -11.47
CA GLY A 98 -4.20 14.55 -12.20
C GLY A 98 -4.73 15.89 -12.73
N PHE A 99 -4.54 17.00 -12.00
CA PHE A 99 -4.87 18.34 -12.51
C PHE A 99 -3.91 18.78 -13.63
N MET A 100 -2.62 18.46 -13.54
CA MET A 100 -1.68 18.72 -14.63
C MET A 100 -2.01 17.91 -15.89
N GLU A 101 -2.47 16.67 -15.76
CA GLU A 101 -3.00 15.89 -16.90
C GLU A 101 -4.24 16.58 -17.49
N SER A 102 -5.16 17.01 -16.64
CA SER A 102 -6.44 17.60 -17.06
C SER A 102 -6.31 18.97 -17.70
N TYR A 103 -5.37 19.80 -17.23
CA TYR A 103 -5.27 21.21 -17.63
C TYR A 103 -4.02 21.55 -18.42
N GLY A 104 -2.94 20.78 -18.22
CA GLY A 104 -1.61 21.08 -18.74
C GLY A 104 -1.05 20.06 -19.71
N ASP A 105 -1.85 19.09 -20.16
CA ASP A 105 -1.44 18.02 -21.08
C ASP A 105 -0.22 17.22 -20.57
N ALA A 106 -0.11 17.06 -19.24
CA ALA A 106 0.93 16.23 -18.66
C ALA A 106 0.75 14.75 -19.06
N PRO A 107 1.82 13.94 -19.14
CA PRO A 107 1.72 12.53 -19.46
C PRO A 107 0.82 11.76 -18.49
N HIS A 108 0.00 10.85 -19.03
CA HIS A 108 -0.91 10.03 -18.23
C HIS A 108 -0.16 9.15 -17.24
N ALA A 109 -0.44 9.31 -15.94
CA ALA A 109 0.07 8.45 -14.89
C ALA A 109 -1.00 7.40 -14.52
N PRO A 110 -0.70 6.09 -14.70
CA PRO A 110 -1.61 5.04 -14.27
C PRO A 110 -1.96 5.14 -12.78
N GLY A 111 -3.26 5.06 -12.46
CA GLY A 111 -3.78 5.25 -11.10
C GLY A 111 -3.13 4.38 -10.02
N TRP A 112 -2.67 3.17 -10.39
CA TRP A 112 -2.01 2.26 -9.46
C TRP A 112 -0.64 2.77 -8.95
N LEU A 113 -0.03 3.77 -9.60
CA LEU A 113 1.23 4.39 -9.16
C LEU A 113 1.11 5.10 -7.81
N VAL A 114 -0.10 5.56 -7.44
CA VAL A 114 -0.33 6.20 -6.14
C VAL A 114 0.12 5.32 -4.98
N TYR A 115 0.01 3.99 -5.13
CA TYR A 115 0.38 3.04 -4.09
C TYR A 115 1.90 2.97 -3.88
N ALA A 116 2.66 2.95 -4.98
CA ALA A 116 4.12 3.00 -4.93
C ALA A 116 4.61 4.37 -4.40
N LEU A 117 3.98 5.45 -4.85
CA LEU A 117 4.24 6.81 -4.37
C LEU A 117 4.01 6.92 -2.86
N PHE A 118 2.89 6.40 -2.36
CA PHE A 118 2.58 6.37 -0.93
C PHE A 118 3.67 5.67 -0.12
N TRP A 119 4.09 4.47 -0.50
CA TRP A 119 5.13 3.74 0.24
C TRP A 119 6.51 4.40 0.14
N GLY A 120 6.83 5.01 -1.01
CA GLY A 120 8.04 5.82 -1.17
C GLY A 120 8.06 7.02 -0.22
N LEU A 121 6.95 7.75 -0.15
CA LEU A 121 6.78 8.87 0.79
C LEU A 121 6.80 8.39 2.25
N TYR A 122 6.18 7.24 2.55
CA TYR A 122 6.23 6.64 3.89
C TYR A 122 7.67 6.35 4.32
N GLY A 123 8.49 5.78 3.42
CA GLY A 123 9.93 5.59 3.64
C GLY A 123 10.66 6.91 3.85
N LEU A 124 10.34 7.94 3.06
CA LEU A 124 10.96 9.26 3.16
C LEU A 124 10.63 10.00 4.47
N VAL A 125 9.38 9.93 4.95
CA VAL A 125 8.97 10.63 6.18
C VAL A 125 9.36 9.88 7.46
N THR A 126 9.57 8.56 7.38
CA THR A 126 9.96 7.73 8.54
C THR A 126 11.19 8.24 9.30
N PRO A 127 12.33 8.59 8.65
CA PRO A 127 13.48 9.15 9.36
C PRO A 127 13.27 10.60 9.83
N LEU A 128 12.30 11.33 9.28
CA LEU A 128 12.01 12.72 9.65
C LEU A 128 11.11 12.80 10.89
N ILE A 129 10.13 11.90 10.97
CA ILE A 129 9.18 11.82 12.07
C ILE A 129 9.68 10.77 13.06
N ARG A 130 10.38 11.19 14.12
CA ARG A 130 10.91 10.29 15.17
C ARG A 130 10.23 10.45 16.53
N THR A 131 9.36 11.45 16.69
CA THR A 131 8.71 11.78 17.96
C THR A 131 7.20 11.63 17.85
N SER A 132 6.59 11.15 18.94
CA SER A 132 5.13 11.07 19.09
C SER A 132 4.48 12.38 19.54
N ARG A 133 5.29 13.30 20.09
CA ARG A 133 4.88 14.68 20.41
C ARG A 133 4.65 15.50 19.14
#